data_AF-A0A934KPN4-F1
#
_entry.id   AF-A0A934KPN4-F1
#
_cell.length_a   1.000
_cell.length_b   1.000
_cell.length_c   1.000
_cell.angle_alpha   90.00
_cell.angle_beta   90.00
_cell.angle_gamma   90.00
#
_symmetry.space_group_name_H-M   'P 1'
#
loop_
_entity.id
_entity.type
_entity.pdbx_description
1 polymer ?
#
loop_
_entity_poly.entity_id
_entity_poly.type
_entity_poly.pdbx_seq_one_letter_code
_entity_poly.pdbx_strand_id
1 'polypeptide(L)'
;MFFNAALQLEGNGNQSNYGRFYGEDETPGYAILNLNLGNELTIQNHNVVLKYGIENILDASYSTYADWNNILRQGRNFYMNMSFVIH
;
A
#
# COMPACT_ATOMS: atom_id res chain seq x y z
N MET A 1 -2.36 -25.75 6.93
CA MET A 1 -1.58 -24.63 6.37
C MET A 1 -2.52 -23.87 5.46
N PHE A 2 -2.81 -22.61 5.78
CA PHE A 2 -3.64 -21.75 4.95
C PHE A 2 -2.76 -20.74 4.23
N PHE A 3 -3.04 -20.52 2.95
CA PHE A 3 -2.33 -19.54 2.13
C PHE A 3 -3.34 -18.50 1.63
N ASN A 4 -2.93 -17.24 1.66
CA ASN A 4 -3.68 -16.11 1.15
C ASN A 4 -2.81 -15.30 0.20
N ALA A 5 -3.41 -14.86 -0.91
CA ALA A 5 -2.81 -13.90 -1.83
C ALA A 5 -3.87 -12.89 -2.24
N ALA A 6 -3.49 -11.63 -2.30
CA ALA A 6 -4.32 -10.54 -2.80
C ALA A 6 -3.47 -9.58 -3.65
N LEU A 7 -4.00 -9.23 -4.82
CA LEU A 7 -3.47 -8.15 -5.64
C LEU A 7 -4.44 -6.97 -5.52
N GLN A 8 -3.92 -5.80 -5.18
CA GLN A 8 -4.73 -4.60 -4.94
C GLN A 8 -4.26 -3.47 -5.85
N LEU A 9 -5.19 -2.90 -6.61
CA LEU A 9 -4.99 -1.65 -7.34
C LEU A 9 -5.51 -0.50 -6.47
N GLU A 10 -4.65 0.46 -6.18
CA GLU A 10 -5.01 1.69 -5.49
C GLU A 10 -4.66 2.87 -6.38
N GLY A 11 -5.53 3.86 -6.47
CA GLY A 11 -5.26 5.02 -7.30
C GLY A 11 -6.25 6.14 -7.03
N ASN A 12 -5.89 7.32 -7.51
CA ASN A 12 -6.76 8.48 -7.47
C ASN A 12 -6.86 9.13 -8.85
N GLY A 13 -8.03 9.70 -9.13
CA GLY A 13 -8.22 10.56 -10.29
C GLY A 13 -7.46 11.87 -10.14
N ASN A 14 -7.31 12.59 -11.25
CA ASN A 14 -6.70 13.91 -11.25
C ASN A 14 -7.54 14.89 -10.41
N GLN A 15 -6.91 15.64 -9.51
CA GLN A 15 -7.57 16.69 -8.75
C GLN A 15 -7.62 17.97 -9.59
N SER A 16 -8.67 18.10 -10.39
CA SER A 16 -8.88 19.25 -11.28
C SER A 16 -9.63 20.42 -10.63
N ASN A 17 -10.26 20.22 -9.47
CA ASN A 17 -10.99 21.25 -8.75
C ASN A 17 -10.21 21.66 -7.50
N TYR A 18 -9.37 22.69 -7.66
CA TYR A 18 -8.46 23.21 -6.64
C TYR A 18 -8.59 24.73 -6.53
N GLY A 19 -8.47 25.24 -5.31
CA GLY A 19 -8.55 26.66 -4.99
C GLY A 19 -7.28 27.39 -5.39
N ARG A 20 -7.06 27.63 -6.68
CA ARG A 20 -5.87 28.36 -7.19
C ARG A 20 -5.65 29.69 -6.48
N PHE A 21 -6.72 30.38 -6.08
CA PHE A 21 -6.66 31.63 -5.31
C PHE A 21 -6.00 31.46 -3.92
N TYR A 22 -6.09 30.27 -3.34
CA TYR A 22 -5.51 29.90 -2.05
C TYR A 22 -4.13 29.22 -2.17
N GLY A 23 -3.56 29.16 -3.38
CA GLY A 23 -2.23 28.58 -3.62
C GLY A 23 -2.22 27.06 -3.79
N GLU A 24 -3.39 26.44 -3.93
CA GLU A 24 -3.48 25.01 -4.31
C GLU A 24 -3.10 24.82 -5.79
N ASP A 25 -2.52 23.67 -6.10
CA ASP A 25 -2.12 23.25 -7.44
C ASP A 25 -2.84 21.95 -7.86
N GLU A 26 -2.76 21.64 -9.17
CA GLU A 26 -3.34 20.43 -9.72
C GLU A 26 -2.48 19.22 -9.32
N THR A 27 -3.06 18.22 -8.68
CA THR A 27 -2.37 16.96 -8.36
C THR A 27 -2.70 15.89 -9.41
N PRO A 28 -1.69 15.38 -10.15
CA PRO A 28 -1.90 14.36 -11.17
C PRO A 28 -2.47 13.07 -10.55
N GLY A 29 -3.35 12.41 -11.32
CA GLY A 29 -3.85 11.10 -10.93
C GLY A 29 -2.74 10.06 -10.87
N TYR A 30 -2.88 9.07 -10.00
CA TYR A 30 -1.93 7.98 -9.85
C TYR A 30 -2.63 6.64 -9.74
N ALA A 31 -1.89 5.57 -10.02
CA ALA A 31 -2.30 4.21 -9.78
C ALA A 31 -1.07 3.39 -9.36
N ILE A 32 -1.15 2.73 -8.21
CA ILE A 32 -0.16 1.80 -7.68
C ILE A 32 -0.77 0.41 -7.56
N LEU A 33 0.09 -0.60 -7.73
CA LEU A 33 -0.28 -2.00 -7.60
C LEU A 33 0.44 -2.61 -6.40
N ASN A 34 -0.31 -3.20 -5.48
CA ASN A 34 0.18 -3.80 -4.25
C ASN A 34 -0.07 -5.31 -4.27
N LEU A 35 0.90 -6.09 -3.78
CA LEU A 35 0.83 -7.54 -3.63
C LEU A 35 0.92 -7.90 -2.16
N ASN A 36 -0.10 -8.56 -1.65
CA ASN A 36 -0.19 -9.02 -0.27
C ASN A 36 -0.23 -10.55 -0.25
N LEU A 37 0.68 -11.18 0.47
CA LEU A 37 0.78 -12.63 0.65
C LEU A 37 0.70 -12.98 2.13
N GLY A 38 0.10 -14.12 2.43
CA GLY A 38 -0.11 -14.60 3.80
C GLY A 38 -0.02 -16.11 3.90
N ASN A 39 0.63 -16.60 4.95
CA ASN A 39 0.67 -18.01 5.31
C ASN A 39 0.30 -18.16 6.79
N GLU A 40 -0.54 -19.13 7.10
CA GLU A 40 -0.85 -19.54 8.45
C GLU A 40 -0.45 -21.00 8.67
N LEU A 41 0.40 -21.20 9.66
CA LEU A 41 1.00 -22.48 10.04
C LEU A 41 0.62 -22.78 11.49
N THR A 42 -0.13 -23.87 11.70
CA THR A 42 -0.39 -24.39 13.04
C THR A 42 0.74 -25.34 13.41
N ILE A 43 1.50 -24.99 14.46
CA ILE A 43 2.56 -25.81 15.03
C ILE A 43 2.08 -26.23 16.42
N GLN A 44 1.76 -27.52 16.57
CA GLN A 44 1.13 -28.07 17.78
C GLN A 44 -0.20 -27.36 18.12
N ASN A 45 -0.20 -26.50 19.15
CA ASN A 45 -1.34 -25.71 19.62
C ASN A 45 -1.18 -24.20 19.37
N HIS A 46 -0.09 -23.80 18.71
CA HIS A 46 0.20 -22.41 18.41
C HIS A 46 0.03 -22.12 16.92
N ASN A 47 -0.49 -20.95 16.59
CA ASN A 47 -0.60 -20.50 15.21
C ASN A 47 0.49 -19.47 14.91
N VAL A 48 1.24 -19.70 13.85
CA VAL A 48 2.19 -18.74 13.27
C VAL A 48 1.53 -18.14 12.04
N VAL A 49 1.33 -16.83 12.04
CA VAL A 49 0.82 -16.08 10.89
C VAL A 49 1.95 -15.27 10.30
N LEU A 50 2.31 -15.55 9.05
CA LEU A 50 3.30 -14.83 8.29
C LEU A 50 2.61 -14.04 7.18
N LYS A 51 2.72 -12.71 7.19
CA LYS A 51 2.24 -11.82 6.13
C LYS A 51 3.41 -11.09 5.52
N TYR A 52 3.48 -11.03 4.20
CA TYR A 52 4.55 -10.33 3.49
C TYR A 52 4.02 -9.81 2.18
N GLY A 53 4.64 -8.76 1.66
CA GLY A 53 4.11 -8.11 0.48
C GLY A 53 5.01 -7.03 -0.06
N ILE A 54 4.56 -6.49 -1.19
CA ILE A 54 5.23 -5.42 -1.92
C ILE A 54 4.17 -4.37 -2.21
N GLU A 55 4.37 -3.16 -1.72
CA GLU A 55 3.57 -2.00 -2.07
C GLU A 55 4.24 -1.30 -3.26
N ASN A 56 3.43 -0.77 -4.16
CA ASN A 56 3.89 -0.06 -5.36
C ASN A 56 4.90 -0.88 -6.19
N ILE A 57 4.49 -2.08 -6.63
CA ILE A 57 5.34 -3.04 -7.36
C ILE A 57 5.95 -2.41 -8.63
N LEU A 58 5.20 -1.53 -9.28
CA LEU A 58 5.60 -0.86 -10.52
C LEU A 58 6.48 0.39 -10.29
N ASP A 59 6.78 0.74 -9.04
CA ASP A 59 7.63 1.89 -8.66
C ASP A 59 7.12 3.23 -9.21
N ALA A 60 5.81 3.43 -9.20
CA ALA A 60 5.24 4.69 -9.64
C ALA A 60 5.66 5.81 -8.67
N SER A 61 6.17 6.91 -9.20
CA SER A 61 6.35 8.16 -8.46
C SER A 61 5.02 8.91 -8.44
N TYR A 62 4.44 9.13 -7.27
CA TYR A 62 3.13 9.77 -7.13
C TYR A 62 3.06 10.70 -5.92
N SER A 63 2.13 11.65 -5.98
CA SER A 63 1.65 12.44 -4.85
C SER A 63 0.13 12.31 -4.78
N THR A 64 -0.42 12.61 -3.62
CA THR A 64 -1.86 12.62 -3.36
C THR A 64 -2.32 14.06 -3.18
N TYR A 65 -3.62 14.32 -3.37
CA TYR A 65 -4.21 15.65 -3.19
C TYR A 65 -4.01 16.22 -1.77
N ALA A 66 -3.78 15.36 -0.79
CA ALA A 66 -3.55 15.74 0.60
C ALA A 66 -2.07 16.07 0.87
N ASP A 67 -1.18 15.85 -0.11
CA ASP A 67 0.24 16.12 0.05
C ASP A 67 0.52 17.59 -0.21
N TRP A 68 1.05 18.26 0.81
CA TRP A 68 1.47 19.65 0.71
C TRP A 68 2.46 19.80 -0.45
N ASN A 69 2.13 20.63 -1.45
CA ASN A 69 2.99 20.94 -2.59
C ASN A 69 3.44 19.68 -3.37
N ASN A 70 2.56 18.68 -3.50
CA ASN A 70 2.82 17.49 -4.29
C ASN A 70 4.13 16.75 -3.93
N ILE A 71 4.51 16.75 -2.64
CA ILE A 71 5.65 15.97 -2.16
C ILE A 71 5.40 14.49 -2.50
N LEU A 72 6.39 13.86 -3.13
CA LEU A 72 6.30 12.48 -3.56
C LEU A 72 6.13 11.53 -2.36
N ARG A 73 5.19 10.60 -2.50
CA ARG A 73 4.99 9.49 -1.59
C ARG A 73 6.10 8.45 -1.73
N GLN A 74 6.09 7.51 -0.79
CA GLN A 74 7.03 6.40 -0.79
C GLN A 74 6.91 5.58 -2.09
N GLY A 75 8.06 5.26 -2.69
CA GLY A 75 8.14 4.40 -3.87
C GLY A 75 7.87 2.93 -3.52
N ARG A 76 8.49 2.00 -4.26
CA ARG A 76 8.33 0.57 -3.97
C ARG A 76 8.79 0.22 -2.55
N ASN A 77 7.92 -0.42 -1.78
CA ASN A 77 8.18 -0.80 -0.39
C ASN A 77 7.97 -2.31 -0.17
N PHE A 78 8.85 -2.95 0.59
CA PHE A 78 8.79 -4.37 0.92
C PHE A 78 8.54 -4.53 2.40
N TYR A 79 7.59 -5.38 2.78
CA TYR A 79 7.29 -5.62 4.19
C TYR A 79 7.12 -7.11 4.50
N MET A 80 7.39 -7.45 5.75
CA MET A 80 7.17 -8.76 6.33
C MET A 80 6.73 -8.59 7.78
N ASN A 81 5.67 -9.29 8.16
CA ASN A 81 5.13 -9.35 9.50
C ASN A 81 4.99 -10.82 9.90
N MET A 82 5.48 -11.16 11.08
CA MET A 82 5.32 -12.47 11.69
C MET A 82 4.61 -12.30 13.02
N SER A 83 3.53 -13.04 13.21
CA SER A 83 2.73 -13.05 14.43
C SER A 83 2.68 -14.46 14.99
N PHE A 84 2.89 -14.61 16.31
CA PHE A 84 2.80 -15.87 17.03
C PHE A 84 1.60 -15.81 17.98
N VAL A 85 0.63 -16.71 17.79
CA VAL A 85 -0.59 -16.80 18.58
C VAL A 85 -0.48 -17.97 19.55
N ILE A 86 -0.40 -17.63 20.83
CA ILE A 86 -0.38 -18.58 21.94
C ILE A 86 -1.81 -18.76 22.42
N HIS A 87 -2.26 -20.01 22.50
CA HIS A 87 -3.51 -20.38 23.16
C HIS A 87 -3.21 -20.89 24.58
#